data_AF-A0A7J3HE18-F1
#
_entry.id   AF-A0A7J3HE18-F1
#
_cell.length_a   1.000
_cell.length_b   1.000
_cell.length_c   1.000
_cell.angle_alpha   90.00
_cell.angle_beta   90.00
_cell.angle_gamma   90.00
#
_symmetry.space_group_name_H-M   'P 1'
#
loop_
_entity.id
_entity.type
_entity.pdbx_description
1 polymer ?
#
loop_
_entity_poly.entity_id
_entity_poly.type
_entity_poly.pdbx_seq_one_letter_code
_entity_poly.pdbx_strand_id
1 'polypeptide(L)'
;MLVLWVGEKIYYRGSIKFDELHQLVRKWFRHATILIIGECEVDYTGRASSRASNSWRLIIIKEDGTVLIHESVGREPINWQPNSYVTTELKEDTLIIRALRLRPREELVIRLRGECEALIAKLGT
;
A
#
# COMPACT_ATOMS: atom_id res chain seq x y z
N MET A 1 2.11 8.92 21.70
CA MET A 1 1.13 8.49 20.67
C MET A 1 0.55 7.17 21.16
N LEU A 2 -0.76 7.11 21.42
CA LEU A 2 -1.42 5.94 21.99
C LEU A 2 -1.35 4.77 20.99
N VAL A 3 -0.60 3.72 21.34
CA VAL A 3 -0.80 2.41 20.71
C VAL A 3 -1.94 1.76 21.48
N LEU A 4 -3.16 1.85 20.94
CA LEU A 4 -4.27 1.04 21.40
C LEU A 4 -3.99 -0.41 21.00
N TRP A 5 -3.98 -1.32 21.96
CA TRP A 5 -3.98 -2.76 21.71
C TRP A 5 -5.21 -3.10 20.84
N VAL A 6 -5.00 -3.50 19.58
CA VAL A 6 -6.12 -3.87 18.68
C VAL A 6 -6.27 -5.40 18.58
N GLY A 7 -6.36 -6.11 19.70
CA GLY A 7 -6.64 -7.56 19.70
C GLY A 7 -5.56 -8.46 19.08
N GLU A 8 -5.75 -9.78 19.11
CA GLU A 8 -4.69 -10.75 18.74
C GLU A 8 -4.26 -10.68 17.27
N LYS A 9 -5.11 -10.18 16.38
CA LYS A 9 -4.89 -10.21 14.93
C LYS A 9 -4.84 -8.84 14.26
N ILE A 10 -5.21 -7.75 14.93
CA ILE A 10 -5.12 -6.40 14.35
C ILE A 10 -3.99 -5.65 15.06
N TYR A 11 -3.06 -5.14 14.28
CA TYR A 11 -1.87 -4.47 14.78
C TYR A 11 -1.97 -2.96 14.71
N TYR A 12 -2.85 -2.45 13.84
CA TYR A 12 -3.11 -1.03 13.68
C TYR A 12 -4.48 -0.81 13.02
N ARG A 13 -5.22 0.22 13.45
CA ARG A 13 -6.43 0.72 12.79
C ARG A 13 -6.63 2.21 13.06
N GLY A 14 -6.72 3.02 12.02
CA GLY A 14 -7.12 4.42 12.12
C GLY A 14 -6.34 5.36 11.20
N SER A 15 -6.54 6.66 11.42
CA SER A 15 -5.86 7.72 10.70
C SER A 15 -4.37 7.73 11.06
N ILE A 16 -3.51 7.77 10.04
CA ILE A 16 -2.08 7.61 10.20
C ILE A 16 -1.29 8.70 9.49
N LYS A 17 -0.22 9.18 10.14
CA LYS A 17 0.74 10.09 9.51
C LYS A 17 1.69 9.31 8.61
N PHE A 18 2.22 9.96 7.56
CA PHE A 18 3.09 9.28 6.60
C PHE A 18 4.40 8.76 7.19
N ASP A 19 4.98 9.44 8.18
CA ASP A 19 6.17 8.96 8.90
C ASP A 19 5.89 7.66 9.67
N GLU A 20 4.74 7.57 10.33
CA GLU A 20 4.30 6.36 11.01
C GLU A 20 3.96 5.26 10.00
N LEU A 21 3.21 5.57 8.93
CA LEU A 21 2.87 4.60 7.89
C LEU A 21 4.11 4.05 7.19
N HIS A 22 5.11 4.89 6.92
CA HIS A 22 6.41 4.48 6.41
C HIS A 22 7.04 3.39 7.30
N GLN A 23 7.07 3.61 8.62
CA GLN A 23 7.62 2.67 9.58
C GLN A 23 6.79 1.38 9.65
N LEU A 24 5.45 1.50 9.66
CA LEU A 24 4.57 0.34 9.77
C LEU A 24 4.59 -0.54 8.51
N VAL A 25 4.63 0.04 7.31
CA VAL A 25 4.77 -0.75 6.07
C VAL A 25 6.08 -1.55 6.10
N ARG A 26 7.19 -0.94 6.51
CA ARG A 26 8.49 -1.62 6.63
C ARG A 26 8.47 -2.73 7.68
N LYS A 27 7.79 -2.50 8.81
CA LYS A 27 7.67 -3.46 9.91
C LYS A 27 6.81 -4.67 9.53
N TRP A 28 5.72 -4.45 8.81
CA TRP A 28 4.67 -5.45 8.62
C TRP A 28 4.63 -6.10 7.23
N PHE A 29 5.35 -5.56 6.25
CA PHE A 29 5.51 -6.22 4.95
C PHE A 29 6.03 -7.65 5.17
N ARG A 30 5.37 -8.64 4.54
CA ARG A 30 5.62 -10.10 4.70
C ARG A 30 5.24 -10.70 6.07
N HIS A 31 4.64 -9.92 6.97
CA HIS A 31 4.23 -10.40 8.30
C HIS A 31 2.72 -10.26 8.55
N ALA A 32 2.09 -9.26 7.96
CA ALA A 32 0.66 -9.00 8.03
C ALA A 32 0.15 -8.39 6.71
N THR A 33 -1.16 -8.44 6.49
CA THR A 33 -1.80 -7.72 5.39
C THR A 33 -2.02 -6.26 5.78
N ILE A 34 -1.68 -5.35 4.88
CA ILE A 34 -1.77 -3.90 5.08
C ILE A 34 -2.79 -3.34 4.09
N LEU A 35 -3.82 -2.65 4.61
CA LEU A 35 -4.79 -1.91 3.84
C LEU A 35 -4.56 -0.43 4.10
N ILE A 36 -4.55 0.37 3.03
CA ILE A 36 -4.40 1.83 3.10
C ILE A 36 -5.52 2.43 2.26
N ILE A 37 -6.21 3.42 2.80
CA ILE A 37 -7.19 4.23 2.09
C ILE A 37 -6.68 5.67 2.12
N GLY A 38 -6.42 6.26 0.96
CA GLY A 38 -5.91 7.64 0.88
C GLY A 38 -5.89 8.16 -0.54
N GLU A 39 -5.63 9.46 -0.68
CA GLU A 39 -5.41 10.10 -1.97
C GLU A 39 -4.07 9.70 -2.55
N CYS A 40 -4.10 9.11 -3.74
CA CYS A 40 -2.87 8.72 -4.41
C CYS A 40 -2.88 8.91 -5.92
N GLU A 41 -1.69 9.13 -6.47
CA GLU A 41 -1.37 8.91 -7.88
C GLU A 41 -0.69 7.55 -8.03
N VAL A 42 -0.93 6.87 -9.15
CA VAL A 42 -0.35 5.55 -9.44
C VAL A 42 0.35 5.59 -10.78
N ASP A 43 1.61 5.17 -10.83
CA ASP A 43 2.35 4.87 -12.06
C ASP A 43 2.70 3.39 -12.10
N TYR A 44 2.50 2.74 -13.24
CA TYR A 44 3.01 1.41 -13.51
C TYR A 44 3.91 1.44 -14.74
N THR A 45 5.07 0.78 -14.65
CA THR A 45 6.02 0.59 -15.74
C THR A 45 6.46 -0.87 -15.81
N GLY A 46 6.32 -1.50 -16.96
CA GLY A 46 6.66 -2.91 -17.15
C GLY A 46 6.39 -3.35 -18.59
N ARG A 47 5.63 -4.45 -18.75
CA ARG A 47 5.17 -4.91 -20.08
C ARG A 47 4.22 -3.93 -20.78
N ALA A 48 3.62 -3.05 -20.00
CA ALA A 48 2.87 -1.89 -20.45
C ALA A 48 3.26 -0.68 -19.61
N SER A 49 2.60 0.46 -19.83
CA SER A 49 2.72 1.63 -18.97
C SER A 49 1.33 2.21 -18.73
N SER A 50 1.06 2.59 -17.49
CA SER A 50 -0.21 3.22 -17.12
C SER A 50 0.02 4.26 -16.04
N ARG A 51 -0.82 5.30 -16.05
CA ARG A 51 -0.88 6.31 -15.00
C ARG A 51 -2.34 6.52 -14.60
N ALA A 52 -2.59 6.54 -13.30
CA ALA A 52 -3.88 6.94 -12.73
C ALA A 52 -3.68 8.23 -11.93
N SER A 53 -4.49 9.25 -12.23
CA SER A 53 -4.45 10.56 -11.59
C SER A 53 -4.79 10.47 -10.09
N ASN A 54 -4.55 11.56 -9.36
CA ASN A 54 -4.83 11.65 -7.93
C ASN A 54 -6.31 11.34 -7.64
N SER A 55 -6.56 10.35 -6.78
CA SER A 55 -7.90 9.98 -6.31
C SER A 55 -7.80 9.16 -5.02
N TRP A 56 -8.89 9.10 -4.25
CA TRP A 56 -9.01 8.19 -3.11
C TRP A 56 -9.09 6.74 -3.58
N ARG A 57 -8.17 5.90 -3.12
CA ARG A 57 -8.10 4.48 -3.50
C ARG A 57 -7.86 3.58 -2.31
N LEU A 58 -8.36 2.35 -2.42
CA LEU A 58 -7.99 1.25 -1.53
C LEU A 58 -6.72 0.58 -2.07
N ILE A 59 -5.65 0.61 -1.29
CA ILE A 59 -4.40 -0.08 -1.57
C ILE A 59 -4.31 -1.27 -0.62
N ILE A 60 -4.07 -2.46 -1.16
CA ILE A 60 -3.88 -3.69 -0.39
C ILE A 60 -2.49 -4.23 -0.65
N ILE A 61 -1.69 -4.40 0.39
CA ILE A 61 -0.38 -5.06 0.35
C ILE A 61 -0.51 -6.37 1.14
N LYS A 62 -0.44 -7.49 0.43
CA LYS A 62 -0.53 -8.84 1.01
C LYS A 62 0.84 -9.34 1.46
N GLU A 63 0.83 -10.34 2.33
CA GLU A 63 2.05 -10.96 2.88
C GLU A 63 2.91 -11.68 1.82
N ASP A 64 2.28 -12.17 0.75
CA ASP A 64 2.97 -12.78 -0.41
C ASP A 64 3.63 -11.72 -1.33
N GLY A 65 3.45 -10.43 -1.05
CA GLY A 65 3.94 -9.32 -1.85
C GLY A 65 3.04 -8.96 -3.03
N THR A 66 1.83 -9.51 -3.10
CA THR A 66 0.80 -9.03 -4.02
C THR A 66 0.31 -7.66 -3.57
N VAL A 67 0.34 -6.69 -4.48
CA VAL A 67 -0.21 -5.34 -4.29
C VAL A 67 -1.41 -5.15 -5.21
N LEU A 68 -2.50 -4.64 -4.68
CA LEU A 68 -3.75 -4.36 -5.41
C LEU A 68 -4.18 -2.92 -5.14
N ILE A 69 -4.70 -2.25 -6.16
CA ILE A 69 -5.24 -0.90 -6.05
C ILE A 69 -6.66 -0.90 -6.62
N HIS A 70 -7.63 -0.58 -5.78
CA HIS A 70 -9.05 -0.55 -6.14
C HIS A 70 -9.62 0.88 -6.06
N GLU A 71 -10.58 1.14 -6.95
CA GLU A 71 -11.48 2.28 -6.87
C GLU A 71 -12.84 1.84 -6.30
N SER A 72 -13.82 2.74 -6.25
CA SER A 72 -15.14 2.50 -5.66
C SER A 72 -16.00 1.50 -6.44
N VAL A 73 -15.64 1.20 -7.70
CA VAL A 73 -16.39 0.31 -8.59
C VAL A 73 -15.46 -0.63 -9.34
N GLY A 74 -16.04 -1.71 -9.88
CA GLY A 74 -15.33 -2.71 -10.66
C GLY A 74 -14.87 -3.90 -9.81
N ARG A 75 -14.90 -5.09 -10.43
CA ARG A 75 -14.46 -6.34 -9.79
C ARG A 75 -12.95 -6.41 -9.69
N GLU A 76 -12.25 -5.91 -10.71
CA GLU A 76 -10.79 -6.01 -10.82
C GLU A 76 -10.12 -4.74 -10.26
N PRO A 77 -8.91 -4.85 -9.71
CA PRO A 77 -8.10 -3.69 -9.35
C PRO A 77 -7.72 -2.90 -10.61
N ILE A 78 -7.60 -1.58 -10.49
CA ILE A 78 -7.13 -0.73 -11.61
C ILE A 78 -5.65 -0.97 -11.92
N ASN A 79 -4.88 -1.38 -10.91
CA ASN A 79 -3.49 -1.81 -11.03
C ASN A 79 -3.20 -2.89 -9.99
N TRP A 80 -2.40 -3.87 -10.37
CA TRP A 80 -1.94 -4.92 -9.48
C TRP A 80 -0.50 -5.31 -9.81
N GLN A 81 0.21 -5.82 -8.82
CA GLN A 81 1.55 -6.35 -9.00
C GLN A 81 1.74 -7.58 -8.10
N PRO A 82 1.98 -8.78 -8.66
CA PRO A 82 2.18 -10.00 -7.87
C PRO A 82 3.62 -10.09 -7.35
N ASN A 83 3.81 -10.82 -6.25
CA ASN A 83 5.13 -11.27 -5.75
C ASN A 83 6.20 -10.16 -5.72
N SER A 84 5.82 -8.95 -5.32
CA SER A 84 6.71 -7.79 -5.30
C SER A 84 7.53 -7.73 -4.03
N TYR A 85 8.66 -7.02 -4.13
CA TYR A 85 9.31 -6.42 -2.99
C TYR A 85 8.76 -5.00 -2.80
N VAL A 86 8.23 -4.70 -1.62
CA VAL A 86 7.63 -3.40 -1.32
C VAL A 86 8.59 -2.55 -0.49
N THR A 87 8.86 -1.34 -0.97
CA THR A 87 9.64 -0.32 -0.25
C THR A 87 8.85 0.97 -0.11
N THR A 88 9.25 1.79 0.86
CA THR A 88 8.65 3.09 1.11
C THR A 88 9.72 4.16 1.24
N GLU A 89 9.40 5.37 0.76
CA GLU A 89 10.25 6.55 0.82
C GLU A 89 9.39 7.76 1.18
N LEU A 90 9.88 8.58 2.11
CA LEU A 90 9.25 9.87 2.43
C LEU A 90 10.00 10.96 1.69
N LYS A 91 9.27 11.76 0.93
CA LYS A 91 9.83 12.94 0.25
C LYS A 91 8.86 14.10 0.43
N GLU A 92 9.31 15.14 1.13
CA GLU A 92 8.48 16.29 1.51
C GLU A 92 7.18 15.78 2.18
N ASP A 93 6.01 16.16 1.68
CA ASP A 93 4.70 15.75 2.18
C ASP A 93 4.09 14.57 1.41
N THR A 94 4.92 13.74 0.78
CA THR A 94 4.48 12.58 0.00
C THR A 94 5.11 11.29 0.53
N LEU A 95 4.27 10.29 0.79
CA LEU A 95 4.72 8.91 0.99
C LEU A 95 4.70 8.17 -0.34
N ILE A 96 5.86 7.70 -0.78
CA ILE A 96 6.03 6.91 -1.99
C ILE A 96 6.12 5.44 -1.58
N ILE A 97 5.21 4.61 -2.08
CA ILE A 97 5.26 3.15 -1.96
C ILE A 97 5.63 2.57 -3.32
N ARG A 98 6.68 1.75 -3.38
CA ARG A 98 7.14 1.08 -4.60
C ARG A 98 6.97 -0.41 -4.44
N ALA A 99 6.30 -1.06 -5.40
CA ALA A 99 6.21 -2.50 -5.52
C ALA A 99 7.00 -2.94 -6.77
N LEU A 100 8.18 -3.51 -6.54
CA LEU A 100 9.09 -3.98 -7.58
C LEU A 100 8.95 -5.50 -7.75
N ARG A 101 8.57 -5.91 -8.96
CA ARG A 101 8.66 -7.30 -9.42
C ARG A 101 9.93 -7.45 -10.27
N LEU A 102 10.73 -8.48 -10.00
CA LEU A 102 12.04 -8.64 -10.66
C LEU A 102 11.95 -9.40 -11.99
N ARG A 103 10.97 -10.30 -12.16
CA ARG A 103 10.85 -11.16 -13.36
C ARG A 103 9.38 -11.33 -13.78
N PRO A 104 8.96 -10.76 -14.93
CA PRO A 104 9.68 -9.69 -15.65
C PRO A 104 9.87 -8.46 -14.73
N ARG A 105 10.80 -7.57 -15.10
CA ARG A 105 11.01 -6.33 -14.34
C ARG A 105 9.81 -5.41 -14.54
N GLU A 106 9.05 -5.19 -13.48
CA GLU A 106 7.87 -4.33 -13.46
C GLU A 106 7.86 -3.54 -12.15
N GLU A 107 7.48 -2.28 -12.21
CA GLU A 107 7.40 -1.40 -11.04
C GLU A 107 6.03 -0.74 -10.99
N LEU A 108 5.41 -0.80 -9.81
CA LEU A 108 4.20 -0.06 -9.47
C LEU A 108 4.57 0.96 -8.38
N VAL A 109 4.37 2.24 -8.66
CA VAL A 109 4.67 3.36 -7.77
C VAL A 109 3.38 4.04 -7.36
N ILE A 110 3.16 4.15 -6.06
CA ILE A 110 1.99 4.78 -5.45
C ILE A 110 2.48 5.99 -4.66
N ARG A 111 1.96 7.17 -4.95
CA ARG A 111 2.30 8.41 -4.24
C ARG A 111 1.11 8.87 -3.44
N LEU A 112 1.16 8.70 -2.13
CA LEU A 112 0.14 9.16 -1.18
C LEU A 112 0.38 10.61 -0.80
N ARG A 113 -0.70 11.39 -0.73
CA ARG A 113 -0.70 12.80 -0.31
C ARG A 113 -1.86 13.08 0.65
N GLY A 114 -1.71 14.10 1.48
CA GLY A 114 -2.76 14.51 2.42
C GLY A 114 -2.98 13.49 3.54
N GLU A 115 -4.22 13.11 3.76
CA GLU A 115 -4.63 12.21 4.84
C GLU A 115 -4.76 10.76 4.36
N CYS A 116 -4.52 9.81 5.25
CA CYS A 116 -4.81 8.41 4.98
C CYS A 116 -5.20 7.64 6.24
N GLU A 117 -5.98 6.59 6.01
CA GLU A 117 -6.39 5.59 6.98
C GLU A 117 -5.65 4.28 6.69
N ALA A 118 -5.28 3.54 7.74
CA ALA A 118 -4.68 2.22 7.57
C ALA A 118 -5.30 1.17 8.49
N LEU A 119 -5.30 -0.08 8.02
CA LEU A 119 -5.59 -1.28 8.78
C LEU A 119 -4.46 -2.29 8.54
N ILE A 120 -3.84 -2.76 9.61
CA ILE A 120 -2.80 -3.79 9.53
C ILE A 120 -3.27 -4.98 10.35
N ALA A 121 -3.43 -6.12 9.70
CA ALA A 121 -3.99 -7.30 10.34
C ALA A 121 -3.38 -8.60 9.81
N LYS A 122 -3.27 -9.59 10.70
CA LYS A 122 -2.96 -10.97 10.32
C LYS A 122 -4.22 -11.64 9.81
N LEU A 123 -4.24 -11.98 8.53
CA LEU A 123 -5.33 -12.72 7.92
C LEU A 123 -5.03 -14.22 7.93
N GLY A 124 -6.08 -15.03 7.87
CA GLY A 124 -5.92 -16.49 7.82
C GLY A 124 -5.29 -16.95 6.51
N THR A 125 -4.57 -18.06 6.59
CA THR A 125 -4.31 -18.96 5.46
C THR A 125 -5.39 -20.01 5.40
#